data_AF-A0AAT9LK53-F1
#
_entry.id   AF-A0AAT9LK53-F1
#
_cell.length_a   1.000
_cell.length_b   1.000
_cell.length_c   1.000
_cell.angle_alpha   90.00
_cell.angle_beta   90.00
_cell.angle_gamma   90.00
#
_symmetry.space_group_name_H-M   'P 1'
#
loop_
_entity.id
_entity.type
_entity.pdbx_description
1 polymer ?
#
loop_
_entity_poly.entity_id
_entity_poly.type
_entity_poly.pdbx_seq_one_letter_code
_entity_poly.pdbx_strand_id
1 'polypeptide(L)'
;MTAGQIVHSPSGERIVLGEIGQTVLLDNPRVRVWEVALAPGETQPWHLHHNPYLVLNLESSPCHMDWLNGDPPRFLEEKPGGVVFRPPSPVHMLTNDGDRLYRNRLVELKDLGEEASKDVRPGSPAAPLPGLPLVFDSDEVRVYAVDPTPGEPLALSGRHFVLIAPDRLIELTYLGERR
;
A
#
# COMPACT_ATOMS: atom_id res chain seq x y z
N MET A 1 -2.01 -6.23 12.69
CA MET A 1 -2.89 -7.26 12.07
C MET A 1 -4.34 -6.88 12.36
N THR A 2 -5.23 -6.83 11.37
CA THR A 2 -6.61 -6.32 11.54
C THR A 2 -7.69 -7.39 11.55
N ALA A 3 -7.44 -8.55 10.94
CA ALA A 3 -8.47 -9.57 10.86
C ALA A 3 -8.89 -10.10 12.23
N GLY A 4 -10.19 -10.32 12.38
CA GLY A 4 -10.78 -10.82 13.62
C GLY A 4 -11.03 -9.74 14.68
N GLN A 5 -10.52 -8.52 14.51
CA GLN A 5 -10.90 -7.40 15.37
C GLN A 5 -12.40 -7.14 15.23
N ILE A 6 -13.07 -6.94 16.37
CA ILE A 6 -14.49 -6.62 16.42
C ILE A 6 -14.63 -5.10 16.59
N VAL A 7 -15.42 -4.49 15.72
CA VAL A 7 -15.85 -3.09 15.84
C VAL A 7 -17.37 -3.02 15.77
N HIS A 8 -17.92 -1.87 16.13
CA HIS A 8 -19.36 -1.62 16.02
C HIS A 8 -19.62 -0.50 15.01
N SER A 9 -20.58 -0.71 14.12
CA SER A 9 -21.08 0.37 13.27
C SER A 9 -21.80 1.43 14.12
N PRO A 10 -22.08 2.62 13.57
CA PRO A 10 -22.89 3.64 14.26
C PRO A 10 -24.28 3.16 14.69
N SER A 11 -24.86 2.17 14.00
CA SER A 11 -26.14 1.54 14.36
C SER A 11 -26.00 0.43 15.41
N GLY A 12 -24.78 0.17 15.89
CA GLY A 12 -24.48 -0.84 16.90
C GLY A 12 -24.23 -2.25 16.33
N GLU A 13 -24.26 -2.41 15.01
CA GLU A 13 -24.00 -3.70 14.36
C GLU A 13 -22.57 -4.16 14.67
N ARG A 14 -22.44 -5.43 15.06
CA ARG A 14 -21.15 -6.04 15.34
C ARG A 14 -20.49 -6.46 14.02
N ILE A 15 -19.37 -5.83 13.69
CA ILE A 15 -18.57 -6.11 12.49
C ILE A 15 -17.28 -6.81 12.89
N VAL A 16 -16.96 -7.92 12.23
CA VAL A 16 -15.65 -8.57 12.32
C VAL A 16 -14.82 -8.12 11.14
N LEU A 17 -13.68 -7.49 11.41
CA LEU A 17 -12.81 -6.98 10.36
C LEU A 17 -12.09 -8.10 9.62
N GLY A 18 -11.90 -7.91 8.32
CA GLY A 18 -11.06 -8.73 7.45
C GLY A 18 -9.60 -8.27 7.40
N GLU A 19 -8.84 -8.92 6.52
CA GLU A 19 -7.46 -8.55 6.23
C GLU A 19 -7.35 -7.35 5.30
N ILE A 20 -6.18 -6.71 5.31
CA ILE A 20 -5.81 -5.56 4.46
C ILE A 20 -5.54 -5.97 3.00
N GLY A 21 -5.43 -7.26 2.70
CA GLY A 21 -5.42 -7.78 1.34
C GLY A 21 -5.76 -9.27 1.30
N GLN A 22 -5.74 -9.86 0.11
CA GLN A 22 -6.13 -11.27 -0.07
C GLN A 22 -4.95 -12.23 0.09
N THR A 23 -3.74 -11.82 -0.34
CA THR A 23 -2.54 -12.66 -0.25
C THR A 23 -1.35 -11.86 0.27
N VAL A 24 -0.65 -12.36 1.29
CA VAL A 24 0.64 -11.81 1.71
C VAL A 24 1.73 -12.30 0.76
N LEU A 25 2.42 -11.38 0.10
CA LEU A 25 3.53 -11.68 -0.81
C LEU A 25 4.90 -11.57 -0.12
N LEU A 26 4.99 -10.65 0.84
CA LEU A 26 6.19 -10.42 1.64
C LEU A 26 5.75 -9.90 3.00
N ASP A 27 6.34 -10.41 4.06
CA ASP A 27 6.24 -9.84 5.40
C ASP A 27 7.64 -9.83 6.01
N ASN A 28 8.17 -8.63 6.27
CA ASN A 28 9.43 -8.45 6.97
C ASN A 28 9.25 -7.40 8.10
N PRO A 29 10.30 -7.13 8.91
CA PRO A 29 10.17 -6.20 10.02
C PRO A 29 9.79 -4.75 9.64
N ARG A 30 10.05 -4.31 8.41
CA ARG A 30 9.83 -2.92 7.98
C ARG A 30 8.56 -2.74 7.16
N VAL A 31 8.24 -3.72 6.32
CA VAL A 31 7.11 -3.65 5.38
C VAL A 31 6.33 -4.96 5.34
N ARG A 32 5.03 -4.85 5.02
CA ARG A 32 4.22 -5.97 4.56
C ARG A 32 3.64 -5.64 3.20
N VAL A 33 3.73 -6.59 2.27
CA VAL A 33 3.22 -6.46 0.92
C VAL A 33 2.07 -7.43 0.72
N TRP A 34 0.94 -6.89 0.30
CA TRP A 34 -0.26 -7.63 -0.04
C TRP A 34 -0.52 -7.58 -1.55
N GLU A 35 -1.16 -8.63 -2.05
CA GLU A 35 -1.96 -8.57 -3.27
C GLU A 35 -3.42 -8.29 -2.90
N VAL A 36 -3.99 -7.29 -3.59
CA VAL A 36 -5.43 -7.07 -3.71
C VAL A 36 -5.78 -7.27 -5.17
N ALA A 37 -6.75 -8.13 -5.45
CA ALA A 37 -7.24 -8.52 -6.76
C ALA A 37 -8.75 -8.76 -6.66
N LEU A 38 -9.54 -7.75 -7.04
CA LEU A 38 -11.00 -7.79 -6.98
C LEU A 38 -11.56 -7.96 -8.38
N ALA A 39 -12.25 -9.07 -8.64
CA ALA A 39 -13.04 -9.23 -9.86
C ALA A 39 -14.21 -8.22 -9.89
N PRO A 40 -14.86 -8.02 -11.05
CA PRO A 40 -16.05 -7.18 -11.15
C PRO A 40 -17.10 -7.50 -10.08
N GLY A 41 -17.49 -6.50 -9.29
CA GLY A 41 -18.47 -6.62 -8.21
C GLY A 41 -17.93 -7.23 -6.90
N GLU A 42 -16.67 -7.65 -6.84
CA GLU A 42 -16.07 -8.14 -5.59
C GLU A 42 -15.73 -6.99 -4.65
N THR A 43 -15.79 -7.31 -3.36
CA THR A 43 -15.43 -6.41 -2.28
C THR A 43 -14.26 -6.95 -1.49
N GLN A 44 -13.36 -6.04 -1.13
CA GLN A 44 -12.50 -6.24 0.01
C GLN A 44 -13.30 -5.83 1.26
N PRO A 45 -13.59 -6.76 2.19
CA PRO A 45 -14.50 -6.53 3.30
C PRO A 45 -13.99 -5.43 4.25
N TRP A 46 -14.84 -5.01 5.19
CA TRP A 46 -14.48 -4.05 6.23
C TRP A 46 -13.11 -4.37 6.85
N HIS A 47 -12.16 -3.45 6.69
CA HIS A 47 -10.81 -3.59 7.19
C HIS A 47 -10.28 -2.23 7.67
N LEU A 48 -9.15 -2.26 8.37
CA LEU A 48 -8.54 -1.09 9.00
C LEU A 48 -7.06 -1.04 8.61
N HIS A 49 -6.49 0.15 8.48
CA HIS A 49 -5.05 0.30 8.21
C HIS A 49 -4.40 0.96 9.42
N HIS A 50 -3.58 0.20 10.15
CA HIS A 50 -2.80 0.74 11.27
C HIS A 50 -1.51 1.44 10.83
N ASN A 51 -1.05 1.12 9.62
CA ASN A 51 0.18 1.63 9.04
C ASN A 51 -0.15 2.61 7.90
N PRO A 52 0.66 3.66 7.66
CA PRO A 52 0.68 4.30 6.35
C PRO A 52 1.02 3.27 5.27
N TYR A 53 0.51 3.46 4.07
CA TYR A 53 0.68 2.48 3.01
C TYR A 53 0.76 3.11 1.63
N LEU A 54 1.39 2.37 0.72
CA LEU A 54 1.37 2.68 -0.70
C LEU A 54 0.44 1.71 -1.43
N VAL A 55 -0.32 2.23 -2.40
CA VAL A 55 -1.03 1.44 -3.39
C VAL A 55 -0.28 1.59 -4.71
N LEU A 56 0.27 0.48 -5.19
CA LEU A 56 0.90 0.39 -6.51
C LEU A 56 -0.09 -0.29 -7.42
N ASN A 57 -0.75 0.48 -8.26
CA ASN A 57 -1.85 -0.04 -9.06
C ASN A 57 -1.30 -0.79 -10.28
N LEU A 58 -1.73 -2.04 -10.45
CA LEU A 58 -1.26 -2.93 -11.51
C LEU A 58 -2.28 -3.02 -12.65
N GLU A 59 -3.56 -3.15 -12.30
CA GLU A 59 -4.70 -3.20 -13.21
C GLU A 59 -5.81 -2.30 -12.66
N SER A 60 -6.50 -1.58 -13.54
CA SER A 60 -7.42 -0.52 -13.15
C SER A 60 -8.87 -0.82 -13.52
N SER A 61 -9.75 -0.57 -12.56
CA SER A 61 -11.20 -0.59 -12.67
C SER A 61 -11.79 0.48 -11.75
N PRO A 62 -12.90 1.15 -12.11
CA PRO A 62 -13.64 2.02 -11.20
C PRO A 62 -13.96 1.30 -9.89
N CYS A 63 -13.68 1.95 -8.76
CA CYS A 63 -13.96 1.43 -7.43
C CYS A 63 -14.54 2.54 -6.54
N HIS A 64 -15.20 2.13 -5.45
CA HIS A 64 -15.56 3.02 -4.34
C HIS A 64 -15.13 2.44 -2.99
N MET A 65 -14.89 3.35 -2.05
CA MET A 65 -14.68 3.04 -0.65
C MET A 65 -15.88 3.54 0.17
N ASP A 66 -16.50 2.63 0.90
CA ASP A 66 -17.48 2.97 1.93
C ASP A 66 -16.78 3.11 3.28
N TRP A 67 -17.20 4.08 4.07
CA TRP A 67 -16.69 4.31 5.42
C TRP A 67 -17.65 3.73 6.45
N LEU A 68 -17.13 3.02 7.46
CA LEU A 68 -17.99 2.39 8.46
C LEU A 68 -18.81 3.43 9.26
N ASN A 69 -18.30 4.65 9.39
CA ASN A 69 -19.00 5.74 10.08
C ASN A 69 -20.16 6.35 9.26
N GLY A 70 -20.36 5.93 8.00
CA GLY A 70 -21.42 6.42 7.12
C GLY A 70 -21.10 7.73 6.39
N ASP A 71 -19.84 8.21 6.44
CA ASP A 71 -19.43 9.34 5.62
C ASP A 71 -19.60 9.04 4.12
N PRO A 72 -19.74 10.07 3.24
CA PRO A 72 -19.89 9.86 1.81
C PRO A 72 -18.78 9.00 1.20
N PRO A 73 -19.10 8.09 0.27
CA PRO A 73 -18.12 7.19 -0.31
C PRO A 73 -17.06 7.96 -1.11
N ARG A 74 -15.85 7.39 -1.16
CA ARG A 74 -14.77 7.88 -2.02
C ARG A 74 -14.72 7.03 -3.28
N PHE A 75 -14.88 7.65 -4.43
CA PHE A 75 -14.67 6.99 -5.73
C PHE A 75 -13.21 7.13 -6.17
N LEU A 76 -12.67 6.06 -6.77
CA LEU A 76 -11.30 6.01 -7.26
C LEU A 76 -11.18 5.17 -8.53
N GLU A 77 -10.30 5.60 -9.43
CA GLU A 77 -9.86 4.86 -10.61
C GLU A 77 -8.38 5.18 -10.82
N GLU A 78 -7.52 4.48 -10.08
CA GLU A 78 -6.08 4.70 -10.13
C GLU A 78 -5.52 4.15 -11.45
N LYS A 79 -4.54 4.84 -12.07
CA LYS A 79 -3.99 4.39 -13.35
C LYS A 79 -3.02 3.21 -13.15
N PRO A 80 -2.94 2.25 -14.09
CA PRO A 80 -1.89 1.24 -14.06
C PRO A 80 -0.50 1.88 -14.00
N GLY A 81 0.39 1.34 -13.15
CA GLY A 81 1.70 1.90 -12.84
C GLY A 81 1.66 3.14 -11.92
N GLY A 82 0.47 3.60 -11.53
CA GLY A 82 0.29 4.69 -10.58
C GLY A 82 0.66 4.25 -9.15
N VAL A 83 1.21 5.18 -8.39
CA VAL A 83 1.56 4.99 -6.99
C VAL A 83 0.87 6.05 -6.16
N VAL A 84 0.18 5.61 -5.10
CA VAL A 84 -0.51 6.52 -4.18
C VAL A 84 -0.11 6.21 -2.75
N PHE A 85 0.36 7.23 -2.05
CA PHE A 85 0.55 7.17 -0.59
C PHE A 85 -0.74 7.49 0.14
N ARG A 86 -1.02 6.73 1.19
CA ARG A 86 -2.15 6.93 2.08
C ARG A 86 -1.65 6.92 3.54
N PRO A 87 -2.07 7.88 4.37
CA PRO A 87 -1.90 7.77 5.81
C PRO A 87 -2.77 6.60 6.35
N PRO A 88 -2.61 6.22 7.63
CA PRO A 88 -3.53 5.28 8.28
C PRO A 88 -4.99 5.70 8.03
N SER A 89 -5.80 4.73 7.63
CA SER A 89 -7.17 4.96 7.17
C SER A 89 -8.15 4.35 8.17
N PRO A 90 -9.29 5.02 8.47
CA PRO A 90 -10.32 4.44 9.32
C PRO A 90 -10.95 3.20 8.67
N VAL A 91 -11.83 2.50 9.39
CA VAL A 91 -12.47 1.28 8.90
C VAL A 91 -13.26 1.57 7.61
N HIS A 92 -12.95 0.83 6.55
CA HIS A 92 -13.60 0.97 5.26
C HIS A 92 -13.72 -0.37 4.52
N MET A 93 -14.61 -0.39 3.52
CA MET A 93 -14.78 -1.47 2.56
C MET A 93 -14.45 -0.92 1.18
N LEU A 94 -13.74 -1.69 0.35
CA LEU A 94 -13.42 -1.30 -1.03
C LEU A 94 -14.18 -2.23 -1.98
N THR A 95 -14.89 -1.66 -2.94
CA THR A 95 -15.68 -2.40 -3.95
C THR A 95 -15.19 -2.08 -5.34
N ASN A 96 -15.04 -3.10 -6.18
CA ASN A 96 -14.82 -2.92 -7.61
C ASN A 96 -16.17 -2.78 -8.34
N ASP A 97 -16.47 -1.57 -8.80
CA ASP A 97 -17.72 -1.25 -9.52
C ASP A 97 -17.67 -1.52 -11.01
N GLY A 98 -16.46 -1.66 -11.55
CA GLY A 98 -16.26 -1.81 -12.98
C GLY A 98 -16.40 -3.24 -13.48
N ASP A 99 -16.08 -3.41 -14.75
CA ASP A 99 -16.20 -4.65 -15.52
C ASP A 99 -14.85 -5.34 -15.77
N ARG A 100 -13.77 -4.84 -15.13
CA ARG A 100 -12.41 -5.36 -15.23
C ARG A 100 -11.86 -5.75 -13.87
N LEU A 101 -10.76 -6.50 -13.87
CA LEU A 101 -10.00 -6.78 -12.66
C LEU A 101 -9.39 -5.49 -12.10
N TYR A 102 -9.64 -5.21 -10.82
CA TYR A 102 -8.89 -4.24 -10.04
C TYR A 102 -7.77 -4.97 -9.32
N ARG A 103 -6.50 -4.63 -9.59
CA ARG A 103 -5.36 -5.31 -8.99
C ARG A 103 -4.28 -4.35 -8.56
N ASN A 104 -3.81 -4.45 -7.32
CA ASN A 104 -2.72 -3.64 -6.81
C ASN A 104 -1.73 -4.45 -5.96
N ARG A 105 -0.59 -3.82 -5.65
CA ARG A 105 0.25 -4.17 -4.51
C ARG A 105 0.02 -3.13 -3.44
N LEU A 106 -0.43 -3.57 -2.27
CA LEU A 106 -0.53 -2.71 -1.10
C LEU A 106 0.69 -2.95 -0.21
N VAL A 107 1.40 -1.88 0.10
CA VAL A 107 2.64 -1.93 0.87
C VAL A 107 2.43 -1.18 2.17
N GLU A 108 2.25 -1.91 3.26
CA GLU A 108 2.23 -1.34 4.61
C GLU A 108 3.64 -0.94 5.04
N LEU A 109 3.80 0.29 5.53
CA LEU A 109 5.05 0.84 6.05
C LEU A 109 5.04 0.74 7.59
N LYS A 110 5.47 -0.40 8.14
CA LYS A 110 5.37 -0.70 9.58
C LYS A 110 6.21 0.25 10.42
N ASP A 111 7.39 0.62 9.94
CA ASP A 111 8.30 1.55 10.63
C ASP A 111 7.70 2.96 10.82
N LEU A 112 6.63 3.31 10.09
CA LEU A 112 5.91 4.60 10.21
C LEU A 112 4.55 4.47 10.91
N GLY A 113 4.14 3.24 11.22
CA GLY A 113 2.84 2.93 11.83
C GLY A 113 3.00 2.22 13.17
N GLU A 114 2.51 1.00 13.24
CA GLU A 114 2.43 0.20 14.48
C GLU A 114 3.81 -0.10 15.09
N GLU A 115 4.86 -0.15 14.27
CA GLU A 115 6.25 -0.38 14.68
C GLU A 115 7.10 0.90 14.68
N ALA A 116 6.46 2.08 14.59
CA ALA A 116 7.16 3.35 14.68
C ALA A 116 7.85 3.46 16.05
N SER A 117 9.18 3.35 16.04
CA SER A 117 9.96 3.69 17.22
C SER A 117 9.82 5.18 17.49
N LYS A 118 9.62 5.54 18.77
CA LYS A 118 9.63 6.94 19.23
C LYS A 118 10.95 7.67 18.92
N ASP A 119 11.99 6.91 18.56
CA ASP A 119 13.32 7.41 18.22
C ASP A 119 13.56 7.53 16.70
N VAL A 120 12.61 7.13 15.85
CA VAL A 120 12.66 7.39 14.40
C VAL A 120 12.35 8.87 14.20
N ARG A 121 13.39 9.66 13.97
CA ARG A 121 13.25 11.00 13.40
C ARG A 121 13.20 10.87 11.88
N PRO A 122 12.42 11.70 11.17
CA PRO A 122 12.59 11.84 9.73
C PRO A 122 14.08 12.10 9.48
N GLY A 123 14.76 11.16 8.82
CA GLY A 123 16.10 11.44 8.34
C GLY A 123 16.02 12.62 7.37
N SER A 124 17.08 13.41 7.24
CA SER A 124 17.14 14.28 6.05
C SER A 124 17.04 13.36 4.83
N PRO A 125 16.10 13.61 3.90
CA PRO A 125 15.96 12.75 2.74
C PRO A 125 17.34 12.65 2.08
N ALA A 126 17.88 11.43 1.94
CA ALA A 126 19.07 11.21 1.12
C ALA A 126 18.80 11.83 -0.27
N ALA A 127 19.81 12.23 -1.04
CA ALA A 127 19.55 12.67 -2.40
C ALA A 127 18.83 11.56 -3.20
N PRO A 128 17.93 11.88 -4.15
CA PRO A 128 17.34 10.86 -4.99
C PRO A 128 18.40 9.98 -5.64
N LEU A 129 18.12 8.68 -5.80
CA LEU A 129 19.04 7.76 -6.46
C LEU A 129 19.34 8.25 -7.88
N PRO A 130 20.61 8.51 -8.23
CA PRO A 130 20.96 9.00 -9.55
C PRO A 130 20.70 7.93 -10.61
N GLY A 131 20.08 8.32 -11.72
CA GLY A 131 19.88 7.45 -12.89
C GLY A 131 18.60 6.59 -12.85
N LEU A 132 17.82 6.62 -11.76
CA LEU A 132 16.54 5.92 -11.69
C LEU A 132 15.36 6.90 -11.83
N PRO A 133 14.37 6.62 -12.72
CA PRO A 133 13.15 7.42 -12.81
C PRO A 133 12.37 7.40 -11.49
N LEU A 134 12.26 8.56 -10.84
CA LEU A 134 11.40 8.74 -9.66
C LEU A 134 9.93 8.77 -10.08
N VAL A 135 9.11 7.85 -9.56
CA VAL A 135 7.66 7.75 -9.85
C VAL A 135 6.79 8.28 -8.71
N PHE A 136 7.32 8.34 -7.49
CA PHE A 136 6.66 8.97 -6.35
C PHE A 136 7.69 9.49 -5.35
N ASP A 137 7.42 10.66 -4.78
CA ASP A 137 8.26 11.31 -3.76
C ASP A 137 7.39 11.91 -2.65
N SER A 138 7.70 11.57 -1.41
CA SER A 138 7.18 12.24 -0.22
C SER A 138 8.30 12.40 0.81
N ASP A 139 8.00 13.12 1.89
CA ASP A 139 8.93 13.26 3.03
C ASP A 139 9.24 11.90 3.70
N GLU A 140 8.44 10.87 3.45
CA GLU A 140 8.51 9.56 4.12
C GLU A 140 9.07 8.45 3.21
N VAL A 141 8.73 8.48 1.93
CA VAL A 141 9.05 7.39 1.00
C VAL A 141 9.30 7.91 -0.41
N ARG A 142 10.28 7.29 -1.08
CA ARG A 142 10.49 7.43 -2.51
C ARG A 142 10.27 6.11 -3.22
N VAL A 143 9.71 6.23 -4.41
CA VAL A 143 9.43 5.09 -5.28
C VAL A 143 10.02 5.39 -6.64
N TYR A 144 10.85 4.48 -7.13
CA TYR A 144 11.53 4.56 -8.40
C TYR A 144 11.00 3.46 -9.34
N ALA A 145 10.82 3.78 -10.60
CA ALA A 145 10.69 2.76 -11.64
C ALA A 145 12.08 2.24 -11.98
N VAL A 146 12.17 0.92 -12.12
CA VAL A 146 13.37 0.22 -12.53
C VAL A 146 12.98 -0.69 -13.70
N ASP A 147 13.64 -0.51 -14.83
CA ASP A 147 13.57 -1.44 -15.95
C ASP A 147 14.76 -2.40 -15.82
N PRO A 148 14.60 -3.59 -15.22
CA PRO A 148 15.71 -4.52 -15.11
C PRO A 148 16.10 -5.03 -16.50
N THR A 149 17.39 -4.91 -16.84
CA THR A 149 17.96 -5.75 -17.89
C THR A 149 18.00 -7.20 -17.37
N PRO A 150 17.48 -8.19 -18.10
CA PRO A 150 17.59 -9.59 -17.69
C PRO A 150 19.05 -9.99 -17.42
N GLY A 151 19.34 -10.46 -16.20
CA GLY A 151 20.68 -10.91 -15.80
C GLY A 151 21.58 -9.85 -15.18
N GLU A 152 21.18 -8.57 -15.16
CA GLU A 152 21.90 -7.55 -14.39
C GLU A 152 21.41 -7.55 -12.93
N PRO A 153 22.29 -7.78 -11.94
CA PRO A 153 21.90 -7.71 -10.54
C PRO A 153 21.63 -6.24 -10.18
N LEU A 154 20.43 -5.96 -9.68
CA LEU A 154 20.15 -4.68 -9.05
C LEU A 154 20.90 -4.63 -7.71
N ALA A 155 21.87 -3.72 -7.60
CA ALA A 155 22.67 -3.56 -6.38
C ALA A 155 21.86 -2.87 -5.28
N LEU A 156 21.03 -3.64 -4.58
CA LEU A 156 20.17 -3.15 -3.51
C LEU A 156 20.92 -3.14 -2.18
N SER A 157 21.00 -1.97 -1.53
CA SER A 157 21.44 -1.87 -0.14
C SER A 157 20.26 -2.12 0.82
N GLY A 158 20.51 -2.39 2.11
CA GLY A 158 19.49 -2.76 3.11
C GLY A 158 18.41 -1.70 3.44
N ARG A 159 18.30 -0.61 2.67
CA ARG A 159 17.25 0.42 2.74
C ARG A 159 16.26 0.36 1.55
N HIS A 160 16.44 -0.60 0.64
CA HIS A 160 15.70 -0.70 -0.61
C HIS A 160 14.94 -2.02 -0.69
N PHE A 161 13.71 -1.97 -1.19
CA PHE A 161 12.94 -3.16 -1.54
C PHE A 161 12.38 -3.03 -2.94
N VAL A 162 12.41 -4.11 -3.71
CA VAL A 162 11.89 -4.14 -5.07
C VAL A 162 10.56 -4.88 -5.10
N LEU A 163 9.57 -4.26 -5.72
CA LEU A 163 8.27 -4.84 -6.00
C LEU A 163 8.09 -5.01 -7.49
N ILE A 164 7.38 -6.06 -7.88
CA ILE A 164 7.10 -6.38 -9.28
C ILE A 164 5.75 -5.77 -9.64
N ALA A 165 5.73 -4.82 -10.57
CA ALA A 165 4.54 -4.42 -11.31
C ALA A 165 4.49 -5.21 -12.65
N PRO A 166 3.34 -5.28 -13.35
CA PRO A 166 3.17 -6.11 -14.54
C PRO A 166 4.17 -5.83 -15.66
N ASP A 167 4.69 -4.60 -15.74
CA ASP A 167 5.58 -4.12 -16.81
C ASP A 167 6.96 -3.62 -16.33
N ARG A 168 7.19 -3.50 -15.01
CA ARG A 168 8.42 -2.91 -14.46
C ARG A 168 8.73 -3.39 -13.03
N LEU A 169 9.98 -3.28 -12.61
CA LEU A 169 10.33 -3.34 -11.20
C LEU A 169 10.13 -1.96 -10.58
N ILE A 170 9.70 -1.93 -9.32
CA ILE A 170 9.50 -0.72 -8.56
C ILE A 170 10.39 -0.81 -7.32
N GLU A 171 11.39 0.06 -7.24
CA GLU A 171 12.26 0.17 -6.07
C GLU A 171 11.69 1.19 -5.09
N LEU A 172 11.50 0.77 -3.84
CA LEU A 172 11.10 1.63 -2.74
C LEU A 172 12.29 1.88 -1.84
N THR A 173 12.63 3.16 -1.66
CA THR A 173 13.61 3.60 -0.67
C THR A 173 12.88 4.10 0.56
N TYR A 174 13.09 3.42 1.68
CA TYR A 174 12.63 3.91 2.98
C TYR A 174 13.62 4.96 3.52
N LEU A 175 13.12 6.17 3.84
CA LEU A 175 13.97 7.29 4.25
C LEU A 175 14.19 7.38 5.77
N GLY A 176 13.52 6.55 6.57
CA GLY A 176 13.70 6.54 8.03
C GLY A 176 15.02 5.89 8.46
N GLU A 177 15.81 6.62 9.25
CA GLU A 177 17.05 6.10 9.84
C GLU A 177 16.76 5.38 11.16
N ARG A 178 17.29 4.16 11.32
CA ARG A 178 17.51 3.57 12.65
C ARG A 178 18.95 3.82 13.07
N ARG A 179 19.15 4.36 14.27
CA ARG A 179 20.44 4.27 14.97
C ARG A 179 20.61 2.88 15.58
#